data_AF-A0AB33CGU8-F1
#
_entry.id   AF-A0AB33CGU8-F1
#
_cell.length_a   1.000
_cell.length_b   1.000
_cell.length_c   1.000
_cell.angle_alpha   90.00
_cell.angle_beta   90.00
_cell.angle_gamma   90.00
#
_symmetry.space_group_name_H-M   'P 1'
#
loop_
_entity.id
_entity.type
_entity.pdbx_description
1 polymer ?
#
loop_
_entity_poly.entity_id
_entity_poly.type
_entity_poly.pdbx_seq_one_letter_code
_entity_poly.pdbx_strand_id
1 'polypeptide(L)'
;MEGLKSVTQGLLTATAYCLAFQLSWHCSLDQWYLPAGLRIAALLLAPSRLLPWILLGDVAALLMIRVPAISSVGVNPTWAYASPWILVPAIALVPIAIRARYGAVHRAGASLIPMLLVTAVWGALCTLGTNIMLDGPSSAISGVKFARFAVGDYLGMLMVVLPVLLWMRRHDEETPSRLTPQCALAVLATALIFALATLPQSNVARLGLMSLLIVPAVLLTWLHGWRGAAIGVVLANTALAFSLRNTGVLGAYDSIGFVVQVMLATTATGLFVLGARISSTLAEVRLRLRGEQQALDTAKLSYLWAERELREHVIEYVDIEVQMNRLRRDIESHLKSRGQHEAAMRMIRTGSIQSKMLHEYINALYPLEIETHGLYHVFRSPGFASSSHTEIHPVMLRGNPMQLSVGLQLAVYRCTQQAIACLPPARRHTIKARVGKLRGLQGIAVCIYGDKPQIKPASRTALENTAELSSRVRSYGGTCRRHHTGKISFFVSEPTGTRSIFRYDEPAVTTRECL
;
A
#
# COMPACT_ATOMS: atom_id res chain seq x y z
N MET A 1 -23.51 38.14 -20.07
CA MET A 1 -22.82 38.16 -18.76
C MET A 1 -21.74 37.09 -18.62
N GLU A 2 -21.90 35.89 -19.20
CA GLU A 2 -20.88 34.82 -19.10
C GLU A 2 -19.54 35.16 -19.79
N GLY A 3 -19.57 35.84 -20.94
CA GLY A 3 -18.34 36.28 -21.63
C GLY A 3 -17.52 37.33 -20.87
N LEU A 4 -18.16 38.20 -20.09
CA LEU A 4 -17.44 39.18 -19.28
C LEU A 4 -16.77 38.50 -18.07
N LYS A 5 -17.40 37.47 -17.52
CA LYS A 5 -16.82 36.64 -16.44
C LYS A 5 -15.61 35.83 -16.93
N SER A 6 -15.64 35.30 -18.15
CA SER A 6 -14.50 34.56 -18.69
C SER A 6 -13.31 35.46 -19.02
N VAL A 7 -13.55 36.67 -19.52
CA VAL A 7 -12.48 37.66 -19.80
C VAL A 7 -11.86 38.18 -18.51
N THR A 8 -12.66 38.51 -17.49
CA THR A 8 -12.14 38.95 -16.19
C THR A 8 -11.33 37.85 -15.49
N GLN A 9 -11.79 36.60 -15.55
CA GLN A 9 -11.02 35.44 -15.09
C GLN A 9 -9.71 35.28 -15.87
N GLY A 10 -9.75 35.40 -17.19
CA GLY A 10 -8.56 35.35 -18.04
C GLY A 10 -7.53 36.43 -17.70
N LEU A 11 -7.98 37.67 -17.56
CA LEU A 11 -7.12 38.79 -17.18
C LEU A 11 -6.50 38.58 -15.78
N LEU A 12 -7.30 38.15 -14.81
CA LEU A 12 -6.81 37.85 -13.45
C LEU A 12 -5.76 36.74 -13.46
N THR A 13 -5.94 35.70 -14.29
CA THR A 13 -4.95 34.64 -14.45
C THR A 13 -3.67 35.13 -15.11
N ALA A 14 -3.76 36.01 -16.11
CA ALA A 14 -2.59 36.63 -16.75
C ALA A 14 -1.81 37.50 -15.76
N THR A 15 -2.50 38.31 -14.95
CA THR A 15 -1.86 39.15 -13.92
C THR A 15 -1.23 38.31 -12.81
N ALA A 16 -1.92 37.26 -12.33
CA ALA A 16 -1.39 36.36 -11.31
C ALA A 16 -0.16 35.60 -11.81
N TYR A 17 -0.19 35.13 -13.06
CA TYR A 17 0.96 34.49 -13.70
C TYR A 17 2.13 35.45 -13.87
N CYS A 18 1.89 36.69 -14.31
CA CYS A 18 2.93 37.72 -14.44
C CYS A 18 3.62 37.98 -13.09
N LEU A 19 2.85 38.15 -12.00
CA LEU A 19 3.41 38.34 -10.67
C LEU A 19 4.23 37.14 -10.19
N ALA A 20 3.73 35.91 -10.42
CA ALA A 20 4.45 34.69 -10.09
C ALA A 20 5.74 34.54 -10.90
N PHE A 21 5.74 34.98 -12.16
CA PHE A 21 6.93 35.01 -13.01
C PHE A 21 7.97 35.99 -12.48
N GLN A 22 7.56 37.21 -12.11
CA GLN A 22 8.47 38.21 -11.51
C GLN A 22 9.09 37.70 -10.21
N LEU A 23 8.29 37.11 -9.33
CA LEU A 23 8.79 36.53 -8.08
C LEU A 23 9.80 35.40 -8.37
N SER A 24 9.48 34.53 -9.33
CA SER A 24 10.37 33.44 -9.74
C SER A 24 11.67 33.97 -10.36
N TRP A 25 11.61 35.08 -11.10
CA TRP A 25 12.78 35.76 -11.66
C TRP A 25 13.66 36.34 -10.55
N HIS A 26 13.09 37.00 -9.54
CA HIS A 26 13.86 37.53 -8.42
C HIS A 26 14.54 36.45 -7.57
N CYS A 27 13.95 35.25 -7.50
CA CYS A 27 14.57 34.09 -6.85
C CYS A 27 15.53 33.31 -7.77
N SER A 28 15.62 33.68 -9.05
CA SER A 28 16.41 32.99 -10.07
C SER A 28 17.89 33.38 -9.98
N LEU A 29 18.76 32.46 -10.37
CA LEU A 29 20.18 32.72 -10.63
C LEU A 29 20.48 32.41 -12.11
N ASP A 30 21.57 32.95 -12.66
CA ASP A 30 21.94 32.73 -14.08
C ASP A 30 22.08 31.24 -14.45
N GLN A 31 22.46 30.41 -13.48
CA GLN A 31 22.60 28.96 -13.63
C GLN A 31 21.35 28.17 -13.15
N TRP A 32 20.32 28.85 -12.64
CA TRP A 32 19.11 28.22 -12.08
C TRP A 32 17.87 29.05 -12.42
N TYR A 33 17.22 28.71 -13.53
CA TYR A 33 16.14 29.51 -14.12
C TYR A 33 14.74 29.00 -13.72
N LEU A 34 14.24 29.49 -12.59
CA LEU A 34 12.93 29.12 -12.04
C LEU A 34 11.73 29.44 -12.96
N PRO A 35 11.71 30.58 -13.70
CA PRO A 35 10.57 30.89 -14.57
C PRO A 35 10.31 29.84 -15.67
N ALA A 36 11.34 29.10 -16.13
CA ALA A 36 11.14 27.98 -17.04
C ALA A 36 10.26 26.87 -16.43
N GLY A 37 10.45 26.57 -15.14
CA GLY A 37 9.62 25.58 -14.46
C GLY A 37 8.19 26.03 -14.24
N LEU A 38 7.99 27.30 -13.90
CA LEU A 38 6.65 27.89 -13.81
C LEU A 38 5.92 27.82 -15.16
N ARG A 39 6.61 28.21 -16.25
CA ARG A 39 6.07 28.18 -17.60
C ARG A 39 5.66 26.77 -18.01
N ILE A 40 6.53 25.79 -17.83
CA ILE A 40 6.20 24.42 -18.23
C ILE A 40 5.09 23.82 -17.36
N ALA A 41 5.10 24.06 -16.05
CA ALA A 41 4.01 23.65 -15.17
C ALA A 41 2.68 24.29 -15.60
N ALA A 42 2.68 25.57 -15.97
CA ALA A 42 1.48 26.23 -16.47
C ALA A 42 1.02 25.65 -17.82
N LEU A 43 1.93 25.48 -18.79
CA LEU A 43 1.58 25.01 -20.13
C LEU A 43 1.08 23.56 -20.15
N LEU A 44 1.70 22.67 -19.37
CA LEU A 44 1.34 21.26 -19.32
C LEU A 44 0.10 20.98 -18.46
N LEU A 45 -0.13 21.76 -17.40
CA LEU A 45 -1.08 21.40 -16.34
C LEU A 45 -2.30 22.34 -16.25
N ALA A 46 -2.20 23.59 -16.69
CA ALA A 46 -3.33 24.52 -16.67
C ALA A 46 -4.39 24.13 -17.73
N PRO A 47 -5.68 24.43 -17.54
CA PRO A 47 -6.72 24.14 -18.53
C PRO A 47 -6.48 24.88 -19.86
N SER A 48 -6.79 24.25 -20.99
CA SER A 48 -6.44 24.76 -22.34
C SER A 48 -7.05 26.12 -22.65
N ARG A 49 -8.20 26.42 -22.03
CA ARG A 49 -8.90 27.71 -22.15
C ARG A 49 -8.10 28.89 -21.59
N LEU A 50 -7.21 28.66 -20.62
CA LEU A 50 -6.40 29.70 -19.98
C LEU A 50 -5.03 29.89 -20.63
N LEU A 51 -4.65 29.01 -21.57
CA LEU A 51 -3.33 29.02 -22.17
C LEU A 51 -2.97 30.35 -22.88
N PRO A 52 -3.87 30.97 -23.67
CA PRO A 52 -3.57 32.26 -24.30
C PRO A 52 -3.30 33.37 -23.28
N TRP A 53 -4.04 33.35 -22.17
CA TRP A 53 -3.87 34.32 -21.07
C TRP A 53 -2.54 34.13 -20.33
N ILE A 54 -2.12 32.89 -20.13
CA ILE A 54 -0.81 32.56 -19.55
C ILE A 54 0.33 33.05 -20.45
N LEU A 55 0.25 32.81 -21.77
CA LEU A 55 1.25 33.29 -22.73
C LEU A 55 1.33 34.82 -22.76
N LEU A 56 0.18 35.49 -22.69
CA LEU A 56 0.12 36.95 -22.61
C LEU A 56 0.76 37.48 -21.32
N GLY A 57 0.51 36.82 -20.18
CA GLY A 57 1.17 37.13 -18.91
C GLY A 57 2.69 36.93 -18.97
N ASP A 58 3.17 35.93 -19.71
CA ASP A 58 4.60 35.66 -19.93
C ASP A 58 5.28 36.76 -20.75
N VAL A 59 4.63 37.18 -21.85
CA VAL A 59 5.09 38.30 -22.67
C VAL A 59 5.16 39.58 -21.84
N ALA A 60 4.12 39.87 -21.06
CA ALA A 60 4.10 41.04 -20.18
C ALA A 60 5.23 41.01 -19.14
N ALA A 61 5.47 39.86 -18.51
CA ALA A 61 6.53 39.71 -17.52
C ALA A 61 7.92 39.90 -18.12
N LEU A 62 8.18 39.32 -19.30
CA LEU A 62 9.45 39.50 -20.01
C LEU A 62 9.67 40.94 -20.48
N LEU A 63 8.62 41.64 -20.92
CA LEU A 63 8.71 43.07 -21.26
C LEU A 63 9.11 43.91 -20.04
N MET A 64 8.51 43.65 -18.87
CA MET A 64 8.86 44.35 -17.63
C MET A 64 10.32 44.15 -17.20
N ILE A 65 10.94 43.02 -17.59
CA ILE A 65 12.35 42.74 -17.31
C ILE A 65 13.27 43.34 -18.39
N ARG A 66 12.91 43.22 -19.67
CA ARG A 66 13.78 43.58 -20.80
C ARG A 66 13.73 45.07 -21.16
N VAL A 67 12.61 45.76 -20.97
CA VAL A 67 12.48 47.19 -21.31
C VAL A 67 13.37 48.08 -20.42
N PRO A 68 13.41 47.91 -19.07
CA PRO A 68 14.33 48.67 -18.23
C PRO A 68 15.81 48.38 -18.54
N ALA A 69 16.12 47.21 -19.09
CA ALA A 69 17.47 46.82 -19.49
C ALA A 69 18.04 47.65 -20.65
N ILE A 70 17.18 48.34 -21.42
CA ILE A 70 17.61 49.30 -22.45
C ILE A 70 18.40 50.43 -21.80
N SER A 71 17.83 51.04 -20.75
CA SER A 71 18.42 52.20 -20.06
C SER A 71 19.58 51.82 -19.13
N SER A 72 19.58 50.61 -18.56
CA SER A 72 20.59 50.21 -17.56
C SER A 72 21.80 49.48 -18.14
N VAL A 73 21.63 48.74 -19.23
CA VAL A 73 22.67 47.88 -19.82
C VAL A 73 23.00 48.27 -21.28
N GLY A 74 22.22 49.18 -21.88
CA GLY A 74 22.47 49.65 -23.25
C GLY A 74 22.14 48.60 -24.33
N VAL A 75 21.16 47.72 -24.06
CA VAL A 75 20.75 46.66 -24.99
C VAL A 75 19.91 47.24 -26.14
N ASN A 76 19.98 46.60 -27.32
CA ASN A 76 19.21 47.00 -28.50
C ASN A 76 17.69 47.12 -28.18
N PRO A 77 17.06 48.28 -28.42
CA PRO A 77 15.63 48.47 -28.20
C PRO A 77 14.76 47.48 -28.99
N THR A 78 15.17 47.10 -30.20
CA THR A 78 14.42 46.14 -31.02
C THR A 78 14.39 44.76 -30.35
N TRP A 79 15.50 44.31 -29.78
CA TRP A 79 15.54 43.10 -28.96
C TRP A 79 14.60 43.21 -27.77
N ALA A 80 14.66 44.29 -27.00
CA ALA A 80 13.88 44.42 -25.76
C ALA A 80 12.36 44.34 -25.99
N TYR A 81 11.85 44.97 -27.05
CA TYR A 81 10.42 44.96 -27.37
C TYR A 81 9.98 43.76 -28.20
N ALA A 82 10.74 43.33 -29.23
CA ALA A 82 10.29 42.29 -30.16
C ALA A 82 10.55 40.87 -29.63
N SER A 83 11.62 40.67 -28.85
CA SER A 83 12.02 39.33 -28.43
C SER A 83 10.98 38.59 -27.56
N PRO A 84 10.22 39.20 -26.63
CA PRO A 84 9.21 38.47 -25.87
C PRO A 84 8.10 37.89 -26.75
N TRP A 85 7.67 38.65 -27.77
CA TRP A 85 6.60 38.24 -28.70
C TRP A 85 7.00 37.07 -29.60
N ILE A 86 8.29 36.94 -29.90
CA ILE A 86 8.81 35.82 -30.72
C ILE A 86 9.17 34.63 -29.82
N LEU A 87 9.83 34.90 -28.69
CA LEU A 87 10.39 33.88 -27.82
C LEU A 87 9.30 33.08 -27.09
N VAL A 88 8.28 33.74 -26.55
CA VAL A 88 7.24 33.07 -25.75
C VAL A 88 6.46 32.04 -26.58
N PRO A 89 5.92 32.38 -27.77
CA PRO A 89 5.27 31.39 -28.63
C PRO A 89 6.23 30.27 -29.05
N ALA A 90 7.48 30.61 -29.40
CA ALA A 90 8.47 29.63 -29.85
C ALA A 90 8.78 28.58 -28.77
N ILE A 91 9.00 28.99 -27.52
CA ILE A 91 9.25 28.07 -26.41
C ILE A 91 8.02 27.22 -26.10
N ALA A 92 6.81 27.76 -26.27
CA ALA A 92 5.58 27.08 -25.95
C ALA A 92 5.22 25.93 -26.92
N LEU A 93 5.79 25.89 -28.13
CA LEU A 93 5.48 24.89 -29.16
C LEU A 93 5.67 23.45 -28.66
N VAL A 94 6.81 23.13 -28.05
CA VAL A 94 7.13 21.76 -27.61
C VAL A 94 6.23 21.31 -26.44
N PRO A 95 6.05 22.10 -25.36
CA PRO A 95 5.09 21.76 -24.30
C PRO A 95 3.66 21.58 -24.81
N ILE A 96 3.20 22.41 -25.75
CA ILE A 96 1.87 22.29 -26.36
C ILE A 96 1.78 21.00 -27.18
N ALA A 97 2.81 20.66 -27.97
CA ALA A 97 2.85 19.41 -28.72
C ALA A 97 2.85 18.17 -27.81
N ILE A 98 3.62 18.20 -26.70
CA ILE A 98 3.61 17.15 -25.68
C ILE A 98 2.20 17.00 -25.10
N ARG A 99 1.56 18.11 -24.74
CA ARG A 99 0.20 18.12 -24.22
C ARG A 99 -0.82 17.58 -25.21
N ALA A 100 -0.73 17.94 -26.49
CA ALA A 100 -1.61 17.43 -27.54
C ALA A 100 -1.46 15.92 -27.74
N ARG A 101 -0.23 15.40 -27.60
CA ARG A 101 0.07 13.97 -27.69
C ARG A 101 -0.39 13.19 -26.45
N TYR A 102 -0.29 13.79 -25.26
CA TYR A 102 -0.61 13.15 -23.99
C TYR A 102 -1.79 13.87 -23.31
N GLY A 103 -3.01 13.36 -23.52
CA GLY A 103 -4.23 13.98 -22.96
C GLY A 103 -4.18 14.22 -21.44
N ALA A 104 -3.48 13.37 -20.69
CA ALA A 104 -3.16 13.61 -19.28
C ALA A 104 -1.65 13.42 -19.04
N VAL A 105 -0.88 14.49 -19.22
CA VAL A 105 0.60 14.50 -19.11
C VAL A 105 1.09 13.94 -17.76
N HIS A 106 0.36 14.17 -16.67
CA HIS A 106 0.66 13.59 -15.35
C HIS A 106 0.67 12.05 -15.33
N ARG A 107 -0.01 11.38 -16.27
CA ARG A 107 -0.01 9.92 -16.39
C ARG A 107 1.15 9.38 -17.24
N ALA A 108 1.89 10.25 -17.93
CA ALA A 108 3.05 9.87 -18.74
C ALA A 108 4.22 9.28 -17.92
N GLY A 109 4.15 9.34 -16.58
CA GLY A 109 5.02 8.60 -15.66
C GLY A 109 6.51 8.90 -15.91
N ALA A 110 7.29 7.86 -16.17
CA ALA A 110 8.73 7.96 -16.42
C ALA A 110 9.09 8.78 -17.68
N SER A 111 8.19 8.86 -18.66
CA SER A 111 8.46 9.54 -19.94
C SER A 111 8.38 11.06 -19.85
N LEU A 112 7.82 11.60 -18.77
CA LEU A 112 7.72 13.05 -18.55
C LEU A 112 9.10 13.70 -18.37
N ILE A 113 10.01 13.04 -17.67
CA ILE A 113 11.35 13.58 -17.38
C ILE A 113 12.22 13.76 -18.63
N PRO A 114 12.37 12.78 -19.54
CA PRO A 114 13.08 13.02 -20.79
C PRO A 114 12.36 14.05 -21.68
N MET A 115 11.04 14.18 -21.61
CA MET A 115 10.32 15.26 -22.30
C MET A 115 10.68 16.64 -21.73
N LEU A 116 10.83 16.77 -20.40
CA LEU A 116 11.30 18.01 -19.78
C LEU A 116 12.71 18.37 -20.25
N LEU A 117 13.58 17.38 -20.41
CA LEU A 117 14.93 17.59 -20.95
C LEU A 117 14.86 18.13 -22.39
N VAL A 118 14.01 17.53 -23.24
CA VAL A 118 13.79 18.01 -24.63
C VAL A 118 13.24 19.44 -24.63
N THR A 119 12.31 19.78 -23.74
CA THR A 119 11.78 21.15 -23.64
C THR A 119 12.84 22.15 -23.16
N ALA A 120 13.76 21.76 -22.29
CA ALA A 120 14.85 22.61 -21.84
C ALA A 120 15.86 22.89 -22.96
N VAL A 121 16.23 21.85 -23.72
CA VAL A 121 17.11 21.97 -24.89
C VAL A 121 16.46 22.88 -25.96
N TRP A 122 15.16 22.71 -26.21
CA TRP A 122 14.41 23.57 -27.12
C TRP A 122 14.34 25.02 -26.63
N GLY A 123 14.06 25.23 -25.34
CA GLY A 123 14.01 26.56 -24.73
C GLY A 123 15.34 27.31 -24.84
N ALA A 124 16.45 26.62 -24.58
CA ALA A 124 17.80 27.15 -24.76
C ALA A 124 18.08 27.50 -26.23
N LEU A 125 17.66 26.66 -27.18
CA LEU A 125 17.82 26.90 -28.62
C LEU A 125 17.02 28.13 -29.07
N CYS A 126 15.75 28.26 -28.67
CA CYS A 126 14.93 29.44 -28.99
C CYS A 126 15.50 30.72 -28.38
N THR A 127 16.00 30.65 -27.15
CA THR A 127 16.60 31.81 -26.46
C THR A 127 17.87 32.25 -27.17
N LEU A 128 18.75 31.32 -27.55
CA LEU A 128 19.95 31.64 -28.30
C LEU A 128 19.63 32.17 -29.70
N GLY A 129 18.70 31.54 -30.41
CA GLY A 129 18.27 31.94 -31.74
C GLY A 129 17.67 33.35 -31.77
N THR A 130 16.79 33.68 -30.82
CA THR A 130 16.21 35.03 -30.71
C THR A 130 17.24 36.09 -30.34
N ASN A 131 18.22 35.76 -29.49
CA ASN A 131 19.32 36.66 -29.18
C ASN A 131 20.21 36.92 -30.41
N ILE A 132 20.43 35.92 -31.27
CA ILE A 132 21.20 36.09 -32.52
C ILE A 132 20.41 36.92 -33.54
N MET A 133 19.13 36.62 -33.74
CA MET A 133 18.30 37.27 -34.77
C MET A 133 18.04 38.76 -34.52
N LEU A 134 18.10 39.20 -33.27
CA LEU A 134 17.71 40.56 -32.86
C LEU A 134 18.88 41.36 -32.26
N ASP A 135 20.14 40.93 -32.46
CA ASP A 135 21.33 41.55 -31.88
C ASP A 135 21.20 41.79 -30.36
N GLY A 136 20.84 40.72 -29.64
CA GLY A 136 20.79 40.69 -28.18
C GLY A 136 22.18 40.72 -27.53
N PRO A 137 22.26 40.79 -26.19
CA PRO A 137 23.52 40.96 -25.46
C PRO A 137 24.56 39.86 -25.77
N SER A 138 25.82 40.32 -25.94
CA SER A 138 26.92 39.71 -26.71
C SER A 138 27.00 38.18 -26.72
N SER A 139 26.96 37.67 -27.94
CA SER A 139 26.96 36.27 -28.35
C SER A 139 28.33 35.83 -28.86
N ALA A 140 29.29 35.59 -27.96
CA ALA A 140 30.25 34.53 -28.23
C ALA A 140 29.50 33.21 -28.03
N ILE A 141 29.07 32.58 -29.13
CA ILE A 141 28.40 31.27 -29.10
C ILE A 141 29.42 30.25 -28.62
N SER A 142 29.48 30.03 -27.31
CA SER A 142 30.20 28.92 -26.71
C SER A 142 29.19 27.83 -26.40
N GLY A 143 29.51 26.58 -26.78
CA GLY A 143 28.70 25.41 -26.40
C GLY A 143 28.46 25.33 -24.88
N VAL A 144 29.36 25.91 -24.09
CA VAL A 144 29.22 26.03 -22.63
C VAL A 144 28.05 26.95 -22.25
N LYS A 145 27.81 28.06 -22.96
CA LYS A 145 26.67 28.98 -22.69
C LYS A 145 25.33 28.30 -23.01
N PHE A 146 25.30 27.53 -24.10
CA PHE A 146 24.13 26.70 -24.44
C PHE A 146 23.85 25.64 -23.36
N ALA A 147 24.87 24.89 -22.94
CA ALA A 147 24.74 23.89 -21.89
C ALA A 147 24.28 24.49 -20.56
N ARG A 148 24.76 25.69 -20.20
CA ARG A 148 24.29 26.43 -19.01
C ARG A 148 22.80 26.75 -19.08
N PHE A 149 22.32 27.29 -20.19
CA PHE A 149 20.89 27.56 -20.35
C PHE A 149 20.07 26.27 -20.29
N ALA A 150 20.46 25.23 -21.03
CA ALA A 150 19.70 23.97 -21.03
C ALA A 150 19.66 23.28 -19.66
N VAL A 151 20.78 23.25 -18.93
CA VAL A 151 20.86 22.62 -17.60
C VAL A 151 20.11 23.46 -16.56
N GLY A 152 20.27 24.78 -16.59
CA GLY A 152 19.57 25.70 -15.68
C GLY A 152 18.06 25.66 -15.88
N ASP A 153 17.60 25.66 -17.14
CA ASP A 153 16.19 25.50 -17.50
C ASP A 153 15.65 24.14 -17.03
N TYR A 154 16.40 23.05 -17.28
CA TYR A 154 15.98 21.71 -16.88
C TYR A 154 15.86 21.57 -15.35
N LEU A 155 16.85 22.04 -14.59
CA LEU A 155 16.80 22.02 -13.13
C LEU A 155 15.69 22.94 -12.58
N GLY A 156 15.45 24.09 -13.22
CA GLY A 156 14.30 24.95 -12.90
C GLY A 156 12.97 24.27 -13.16
N MET A 157 12.85 23.52 -14.26
CA MET A 157 11.68 22.70 -14.57
C MET A 157 11.43 21.62 -13.53
N LEU A 158 12.46 20.87 -13.14
CA LEU A 158 12.35 19.85 -12.10
C LEU A 158 11.93 20.44 -10.75
N MET A 159 12.40 21.63 -10.39
CA MET A 159 12.06 22.30 -9.13
C MET A 159 10.55 22.53 -8.98
N VAL A 160 9.86 22.88 -10.06
CA VAL A 160 8.43 23.22 -10.04
C VAL A 160 7.55 22.03 -10.43
N VAL A 161 7.93 21.28 -11.46
CA VAL A 161 7.09 20.21 -12.01
C VAL A 161 7.01 19.02 -11.05
N LEU A 162 8.09 18.69 -10.32
CA LEU A 162 8.10 17.54 -9.42
C LEU A 162 7.17 17.69 -8.21
N PRO A 163 7.16 18.82 -7.47
CA PRO A 163 6.17 19.04 -6.41
C PRO A 163 4.73 19.04 -6.93
N VAL A 164 4.47 19.61 -8.12
CA VAL A 164 3.12 19.60 -8.69
C VAL A 164 2.69 18.17 -9.05
N LEU A 165 3.58 17.35 -9.60
CA LEU A 165 3.32 15.93 -9.84
C LEU A 165 3.00 15.18 -8.55
N LEU A 166 3.76 15.43 -7.47
CA LEU A 166 3.49 14.84 -6.15
C LEU A 166 2.11 15.26 -5.62
N TRP A 167 1.75 16.53 -5.78
CA TRP A 167 0.45 17.06 -5.36
C TRP A 167 -0.70 16.41 -6.13
N MET A 168 -0.58 16.28 -7.44
CA MET A 168 -1.64 15.73 -8.28
C MET A 168 -1.81 14.22 -8.11
N ARG A 169 -0.73 13.49 -7.83
CA ARG A 169 -0.75 12.04 -7.58
C ARG A 169 -0.81 11.68 -6.09
N ARG A 170 -1.28 12.60 -5.24
CA ARG A 170 -1.41 12.35 -3.79
C ARG A 170 -2.46 11.30 -3.46
N HIS A 171 -3.46 11.13 -4.32
CA HIS A 171 -4.59 10.21 -4.12
C HIS A 171 -4.45 8.89 -4.90
N ASP A 172 -3.56 8.79 -5.87
CA ASP A 172 -3.47 7.62 -6.76
C ASP A 172 -2.96 6.36 -6.04
N GLU A 173 -2.15 6.51 -5.00
CA GLU A 173 -1.58 5.40 -4.23
C GLU A 173 -1.43 5.79 -2.77
N GLU A 174 -1.84 4.91 -1.85
CA GLU A 174 -1.60 5.08 -0.41
C GLU A 174 -0.12 5.41 -0.14
N THR A 175 0.12 6.55 0.50
CA THR A 175 1.46 6.96 0.90
C THR A 175 1.98 5.96 1.93
N PRO A 176 3.16 5.34 1.72
CA PRO A 176 3.71 4.42 2.69
C PRO A 176 3.96 5.17 4.01
N SER A 177 3.54 4.59 5.13
CA SER A 177 3.61 5.21 6.48
C SER A 177 5.03 5.61 6.91
N ARG A 178 6.06 5.05 6.27
CA ARG A 178 7.47 5.34 6.53
C ARG A 178 8.06 6.48 5.68
N LEU A 179 7.29 7.01 4.72
CA LEU A 179 7.76 8.09 3.84
C LEU A 179 8.06 9.37 4.63
N THR A 180 7.18 9.77 5.54
CA THR A 180 7.33 11.00 6.34
C THR A 180 8.59 11.02 7.21
N PRO A 181 8.91 10.00 8.06
CA PRO A 181 10.13 10.02 8.86
C PRO A 181 11.40 9.91 8.00
N GLN A 182 11.36 9.15 6.90
CA GLN A 182 12.53 8.98 6.03
C GLN A 182 12.80 10.23 5.18
N CYS A 183 11.77 10.98 4.78
CA CYS A 183 11.92 12.30 4.18
C CYS A 183 12.49 13.31 5.18
N ALA A 184 12.01 13.32 6.44
CA ALA A 184 12.57 14.19 7.47
C ALA A 184 14.07 13.92 7.71
N LEU A 185 14.46 12.64 7.78
CA LEU A 185 15.85 12.24 7.89
C LEU A 185 16.68 12.70 6.69
N ALA A 186 16.14 12.58 5.47
CA ALA A 186 16.82 13.04 4.26
C ALA A 186 17.00 14.56 4.25
N VAL A 187 16.01 15.35 4.69
CA VAL A 187 16.12 16.80 4.84
C VAL A 187 17.22 17.18 5.82
N LEU A 188 17.27 16.52 6.98
CA LEU A 188 18.33 16.74 7.97
C LEU A 188 19.71 16.39 7.41
N ALA A 189 19.82 15.26 6.70
CA ALA A 189 21.07 14.86 6.06
C ALA A 189 21.52 15.87 4.99
N THR A 190 20.62 16.33 4.12
CA THR A 190 20.96 17.35 3.11
C THR A 190 21.33 18.69 3.76
N ALA A 191 20.66 19.09 4.83
CA ALA A 191 20.98 20.33 5.56
C ALA A 191 22.36 20.25 6.22
N LEU A 192 22.71 19.10 6.81
CA LEU A 192 24.03 18.87 7.40
C LEU A 192 25.14 18.90 6.35
N ILE A 193 24.95 18.19 5.22
CA ILE A 193 25.91 18.17 4.11
C ILE A 193 26.08 19.58 3.53
N PHE A 194 24.98 20.33 3.37
CA PHE A 194 25.00 21.71 2.92
C PHE A 194 25.79 22.62 3.88
N ALA A 195 25.53 22.53 5.19
CA ALA A 195 26.26 23.30 6.19
C ALA A 195 27.77 23.03 6.12
N LEU A 196 28.17 21.76 6.00
CA LEU A 196 29.57 21.38 5.83
C LEU A 196 30.18 21.92 4.52
N ALA A 197 29.41 21.93 3.42
CA ALA A 197 29.86 22.42 2.11
C ALA A 197 30.05 23.95 2.07
N THR A 198 29.40 24.70 2.97
CA THR A 198 29.54 26.16 3.08
C THR A 198 30.76 26.62 3.89
N LEU A 199 31.41 25.71 4.61
CA LEU A 199 32.64 26.02 5.35
C LEU A 199 33.80 26.34 4.39
N PRO A 200 34.73 27.23 4.76
CA PRO A 200 35.89 27.54 3.94
C PRO A 200 36.78 26.28 3.81
N GLN A 201 36.82 25.71 2.61
CA GLN A 201 37.55 24.48 2.30
C GLN A 201 38.25 24.58 0.94
N SER A 202 39.10 23.60 0.62
CA SER A 202 39.71 23.49 -0.71
C SER A 202 38.66 23.23 -1.80
N ASN A 203 38.93 23.66 -3.04
CA ASN A 203 38.01 23.48 -4.17
C ASN A 203 37.61 22.02 -4.40
N VAL A 204 38.52 21.07 -4.15
CA VAL A 204 38.28 19.63 -4.28
C VAL A 204 37.33 19.13 -3.18
N ALA A 205 37.52 19.58 -1.94
CA ALA A 205 36.65 19.22 -0.83
C ALA A 205 35.23 19.79 -1.01
N ARG A 206 35.11 21.03 -1.51
CA ARG A 206 33.83 21.64 -1.88
C ARG A 206 33.11 20.82 -2.97
N LEU A 207 33.81 20.41 -4.02
CA LEU A 207 33.24 19.55 -5.08
C LEU A 207 32.76 18.19 -4.53
N GLY A 208 33.54 17.56 -3.66
CA GLY A 208 33.18 16.30 -3.02
C GLY A 208 31.95 16.42 -2.13
N LEU A 209 31.86 17.46 -1.31
CA LEU A 209 30.71 17.69 -0.42
C LEU A 209 29.44 18.05 -1.20
N MET A 210 29.56 18.84 -2.27
CA MET A 210 28.44 19.18 -3.13
C MET A 210 27.92 17.98 -3.92
N SER A 211 28.79 17.06 -4.35
CA SER A 211 28.34 15.81 -5.01
C SER A 211 27.67 14.85 -4.02
N LEU A 212 28.08 14.85 -2.75
CA LEU A 212 27.45 14.07 -1.68
C LEU A 212 25.98 14.46 -1.42
N LEU A 213 25.59 15.69 -1.78
CA LEU A 213 24.21 16.19 -1.69
C LEU A 213 23.22 15.34 -2.52
N ILE A 214 23.70 14.60 -3.51
CA ILE A 214 22.90 13.71 -4.36
C ILE A 214 22.57 12.40 -3.62
N VAL A 215 23.39 11.96 -2.65
CA VAL A 215 23.23 10.65 -1.98
C VAL A 215 21.89 10.48 -1.27
N PRO A 216 21.39 11.45 -0.48
CA PRO A 216 20.05 11.35 0.12
C PRO A 216 18.93 11.14 -0.92
N ALA A 217 19.08 11.74 -2.12
CA ALA A 217 18.12 11.54 -3.21
C ALA A 217 18.16 10.11 -3.77
N VAL A 218 19.35 9.53 -3.90
CA VAL A 218 19.52 8.12 -4.31
C VAL A 218 18.86 7.18 -3.31
N LEU A 219 19.14 7.34 -2.02
CA LEU A 219 18.58 6.50 -0.95
C LEU A 219 17.05 6.60 -0.90
N LEU A 220 16.49 7.81 -0.99
CA LEU A 220 15.04 7.99 -1.03
C LEU A 220 14.41 7.32 -2.24
N THR A 221 15.06 7.39 -3.42
CA THR A 221 14.59 6.73 -4.64
C THR A 221 14.55 5.22 -4.49
N TRP A 222 15.57 4.64 -3.87
CA TRP A 222 15.63 3.19 -3.62
C TRP A 222 14.53 2.72 -2.67
N LEU A 223 14.22 3.51 -1.63
CA LEU A 223 13.23 3.15 -0.62
C LEU A 223 11.78 3.41 -1.07
N HIS A 224 11.55 4.46 -1.86
CA HIS A 224 10.20 4.96 -2.17
C HIS A 224 9.88 5.10 -3.65
N GLY A 225 10.77 4.63 -4.54
CA GLY A 225 10.60 4.74 -5.98
C GLY A 225 10.54 6.20 -6.45
N TRP A 226 9.60 6.50 -7.34
CA TRP A 226 9.48 7.81 -7.99
C TRP A 226 9.17 8.97 -7.01
N ARG A 227 8.42 8.71 -5.93
CA ARG A 227 8.11 9.74 -4.91
C ARG A 227 9.37 10.17 -4.16
N GLY A 228 10.23 9.19 -3.84
CA GLY A 228 11.53 9.44 -3.23
C GLY A 228 12.47 10.21 -4.15
N ALA A 229 12.49 9.87 -5.45
CA ALA A 229 13.24 10.61 -6.46
C ALA A 229 12.78 12.07 -6.55
N ALA A 230 11.47 12.33 -6.56
CA ALA A 230 10.93 13.69 -6.62
C ALA A 230 11.34 14.54 -5.42
N ILE A 231 11.12 14.04 -4.21
CA ILE A 231 11.48 14.77 -2.98
C ILE A 231 13.00 14.95 -2.91
N GLY A 232 13.76 13.90 -3.15
CA GLY A 232 15.22 13.92 -3.10
C GLY A 232 15.86 14.87 -4.11
N VAL A 233 15.40 14.86 -5.36
CA VAL A 233 15.92 15.75 -6.41
C VAL A 233 15.57 17.21 -6.11
N VAL A 234 14.35 17.51 -5.65
CA VAL A 234 14.00 18.88 -5.23
C VAL A 234 14.87 19.36 -4.07
N LEU A 235 15.11 18.51 -3.07
CA LEU A 235 15.99 18.85 -1.95
C LEU A 235 17.44 19.12 -2.40
N ALA A 236 18.01 18.23 -3.21
CA ALA A 236 19.35 18.40 -3.75
C ALA A 236 19.46 19.65 -4.65
N ASN A 237 18.45 19.91 -5.48
CA ASN A 237 18.39 21.10 -6.34
C ASN A 237 18.30 22.40 -5.53
N THR A 238 17.51 22.39 -4.45
CA THR A 238 17.36 23.55 -3.55
C THR A 238 18.66 23.83 -2.80
N ALA A 239 19.28 22.82 -2.22
CA ALA A 239 20.54 22.99 -1.50
C ALA A 239 21.69 23.38 -2.44
N LEU A 240 21.69 22.91 -3.69
CA LEU A 240 22.62 23.37 -4.72
C LEU A 240 22.38 24.85 -5.04
N ALA A 241 21.13 25.25 -5.28
CA ALA A 241 20.76 26.65 -5.56
C ALA A 241 21.24 27.63 -4.48
N PHE A 242 21.09 27.29 -3.20
CA PHE A 242 21.60 28.11 -2.09
C PHE A 242 23.13 28.12 -1.98
N SER A 243 23.81 27.15 -2.58
CA SER A 243 25.27 27.03 -2.54
C SER A 243 25.97 27.75 -3.70
N LEU A 244 25.21 28.17 -4.73
CA LEU A 244 25.73 29.01 -5.80
C LEU A 244 26.09 30.38 -5.22
N ARG A 245 27.35 30.78 -5.41
CA ARG A 245 27.87 32.03 -4.87
C ARG A 245 27.37 33.20 -5.72
N ASN A 246 26.41 33.95 -5.22
CA ASN A 246 25.90 35.12 -5.91
C ASN A 246 26.88 36.29 -5.74
N THR A 247 27.76 36.52 -6.71
CA THR A 247 28.77 37.61 -6.63
C THR A 247 28.20 38.97 -7.04
N GLY A 248 26.88 39.12 -7.21
CA GLY A 248 26.22 40.40 -7.47
C GLY A 248 26.49 41.01 -8.86
N VAL A 249 27.18 40.28 -9.74
CA VAL A 249 27.46 40.68 -11.13
C VAL A 249 26.62 39.82 -12.06
N LEU A 250 25.88 40.43 -12.99
CA LEU A 250 25.19 39.71 -14.06
C LEU A 250 26.22 38.90 -14.87
N GLY A 251 26.02 37.59 -15.01
CA GLY A 251 26.91 36.69 -15.73
C GLY A 251 27.97 35.98 -14.87
N ALA A 252 27.90 36.08 -13.53
CA ALA A 252 28.82 35.40 -12.63
C ALA A 252 28.79 33.87 -12.81
N TYR A 253 29.95 33.30 -13.16
CA TYR A 253 30.09 31.88 -13.51
C TYR A 253 30.85 31.12 -12.42
N ASP A 254 30.14 30.30 -11.64
CA ASP A 254 30.76 29.27 -10.79
C ASP A 254 30.95 27.99 -11.62
N SER A 255 32.21 27.67 -11.96
CA SER A 255 32.56 26.48 -12.73
C SER A 255 32.38 25.18 -11.94
N ILE A 256 32.60 25.22 -10.62
CA ILE A 256 32.45 24.05 -9.74
C ILE A 256 30.96 23.75 -9.56
N GLY A 257 30.16 24.79 -9.30
CA GLY A 257 28.70 24.67 -9.21
C GLY A 257 28.08 24.08 -10.48
N PHE A 258 28.54 24.53 -11.65
CA PHE A 258 28.05 24.03 -12.94
C PHE A 258 28.33 22.53 -13.15
N VAL A 259 29.51 22.03 -12.76
CA VAL A 259 29.82 20.58 -12.85
C VAL A 259 28.86 19.76 -11.99
N VAL A 260 28.58 20.22 -10.76
CA VAL A 260 27.64 19.55 -9.86
C VAL A 260 26.21 19.61 -10.39
N GLN A 261 25.80 20.72 -11.03
CA GLN A 261 24.50 20.83 -11.68
C GLN A 261 24.31 19.82 -12.82
N VAL A 262 25.35 19.62 -13.65
CA VAL A 262 25.32 18.60 -14.71
C VAL A 262 25.25 17.19 -14.11
N MET A 263 26.00 16.92 -13.04
CA MET A 263 25.90 15.64 -12.30
C MET A 263 24.51 15.43 -11.70
N LEU A 264 23.90 16.47 -11.13
CA LEU A 264 22.56 16.40 -10.58
C LEU A 264 21.51 16.18 -11.68
N ALA A 265 21.62 16.88 -12.81
CA ALA A 265 20.68 16.74 -13.93
C ALA A 265 20.71 15.33 -14.54
N THR A 266 21.91 14.78 -14.74
CA THR A 266 22.10 13.41 -15.23
C THR A 266 21.61 12.38 -14.22
N THR A 267 21.98 12.54 -12.95
CA THR A 267 21.54 11.63 -11.88
C THR A 267 20.03 11.69 -11.64
N ALA A 268 19.42 12.88 -11.66
CA ALA A 268 17.98 13.06 -11.53
C ALA A 268 17.23 12.29 -12.62
N THR A 269 17.67 12.41 -13.87
CA THR A 269 17.08 11.68 -15.00
C THR A 269 17.16 10.17 -14.79
N GLY A 270 18.32 9.65 -14.38
CA GLY A 270 18.51 8.23 -14.06
C GLY A 270 17.64 7.76 -12.88
N LEU A 271 17.62 8.52 -11.78
CA LEU A 271 16.83 8.23 -10.59
C LEU A 271 15.33 8.20 -10.88
N PHE A 272 14.83 9.05 -11.77
CA PHE A 272 13.41 9.01 -12.12
C PHE A 272 13.04 7.81 -12.99
N VAL A 273 13.86 7.47 -13.99
CA VAL A 273 13.63 6.30 -14.84
C VAL A 273 13.70 5.02 -14.01
N LEU A 274 14.72 4.89 -13.14
CA LEU A 274 14.86 3.77 -12.21
C LEU A 274 13.76 3.78 -11.15
N GLY A 275 13.46 4.93 -10.56
CA GLY A 275 12.44 5.11 -9.53
C GLY A 275 11.04 4.74 -10.02
N ALA A 276 10.72 4.99 -11.29
CA ALA A 276 9.47 4.55 -11.90
C ALA A 276 9.40 3.02 -12.02
N ARG A 277 10.50 2.35 -12.40
CA ARG A 277 10.59 0.89 -12.45
C ARG A 277 10.50 0.27 -11.07
N ILE A 278 11.24 0.79 -10.10
CA ILE A 278 11.19 0.37 -8.69
C ILE A 278 9.77 0.55 -8.13
N SER A 279 9.08 1.64 -8.47
CA SER A 279 7.71 1.83 -8.01
C SER A 279 6.75 0.79 -8.57
N SER A 280 6.88 0.41 -9.84
CA SER A 280 6.00 -0.61 -10.44
C SER A 280 6.18 -1.99 -9.79
N THR A 281 7.42 -2.39 -9.49
CA THR A 281 7.69 -3.67 -8.83
C THR A 281 7.24 -3.64 -7.37
N LEU A 282 7.48 -2.54 -6.65
CA LEU A 282 6.99 -2.36 -5.29
C LEU A 282 5.46 -2.35 -5.22
N ALA A 283 4.79 -1.76 -6.21
CA ALA A 283 3.32 -1.75 -6.30
C ALA A 283 2.77 -3.16 -6.53
N GLU A 284 3.37 -3.94 -7.43
CA GLU A 284 2.96 -5.33 -7.69
C GLU A 284 3.12 -6.22 -6.44
N VAL A 285 4.24 -6.11 -5.73
CA VAL A 285 4.47 -6.86 -4.48
C VAL A 285 3.44 -6.47 -3.42
N ARG A 286 3.14 -5.17 -3.28
CA ARG A 286 2.12 -4.69 -2.33
C ARG A 286 0.72 -5.18 -2.68
N LEU A 287 0.35 -5.16 -3.96
CA LEU A 287 -0.94 -5.66 -4.43
C LEU A 287 -1.08 -7.16 -4.16
N ARG A 288 -0.02 -7.95 -4.41
CA ARG A 288 -0.02 -9.38 -4.09
C ARG A 288 -0.16 -9.64 -2.60
N LEU A 289 0.63 -8.96 -1.77
CA LEU A 289 0.55 -9.11 -0.31
C LEU A 289 -0.83 -8.72 0.23
N ARG A 290 -1.43 -7.64 -0.30
CA ARG A 290 -2.81 -7.24 0.06
C ARG A 290 -3.83 -8.26 -0.42
N GLY A 291 -3.71 -8.74 -1.66
CA GLY A 291 -4.59 -9.76 -2.21
C GLY A 291 -4.53 -11.07 -1.42
N GLU A 292 -3.34 -11.50 -0.99
CA GLU A 292 -3.17 -12.66 -0.12
C GLU A 292 -3.83 -12.43 1.25
N GLN A 293 -3.61 -11.27 1.89
CA GLN A 293 -4.24 -10.95 3.17
C GLN A 293 -5.77 -10.91 3.05
N GLN A 294 -6.30 -10.23 2.03
CA GLN A 294 -7.74 -10.16 1.76
C GLN A 294 -8.35 -11.54 1.47
N ALA A 295 -7.64 -12.40 0.72
CA ALA A 295 -8.08 -13.76 0.46
C ALA A 295 -8.12 -14.61 1.73
N LEU A 296 -7.12 -14.49 2.61
CA LEU A 296 -7.11 -15.17 3.91
C LEU A 296 -8.22 -14.68 4.82
N ASP A 297 -8.46 -13.36 4.88
CA ASP A 297 -9.55 -12.78 5.68
C ASP A 297 -10.93 -13.21 5.15
N THR A 298 -11.11 -13.24 3.83
CA THR A 298 -12.34 -13.72 3.18
C THR A 298 -12.57 -15.21 3.45
N ALA A 299 -11.52 -16.03 3.37
CA ALA A 299 -11.60 -17.46 3.70
C ALA A 299 -11.90 -17.68 5.20
N LYS A 300 -11.31 -16.88 6.10
CA LYS A 300 -11.62 -16.94 7.52
C LYS A 300 -13.09 -16.61 7.77
N LEU A 301 -13.61 -15.56 7.13
CA LEU A 301 -15.01 -15.19 7.24
C LEU A 301 -15.93 -16.30 6.71
N SER A 302 -15.65 -16.88 5.55
CA SER A 302 -16.49 -17.96 5.00
C SER A 302 -16.56 -19.18 5.92
N TYR A 303 -15.45 -19.56 6.59
CA TYR A 303 -15.49 -20.61 7.60
C TYR A 303 -16.34 -20.24 8.82
N LEU A 304 -16.26 -19.00 9.30
CA LEU A 304 -17.09 -18.54 10.40
C LEU A 304 -18.59 -18.49 10.04
N TRP A 305 -18.92 -18.16 8.79
CA TRP A 305 -20.29 -18.22 8.29
C TRP A 305 -20.81 -19.66 8.23
N ALA A 306 -20.01 -20.58 7.70
CA ALA A 306 -20.38 -22.00 7.67
C ALA A 306 -20.63 -22.56 9.08
N GLU A 307 -19.81 -22.21 10.08
CA GLU A 307 -20.04 -22.65 11.46
C GLU A 307 -21.30 -22.05 12.08
N ARG A 308 -21.69 -20.82 11.70
CA ARG A 308 -22.97 -20.24 12.15
C ARG A 308 -24.17 -20.99 11.56
N GLU A 309 -24.11 -21.25 10.26
CA GLU A 309 -25.16 -21.99 9.58
C GLU A 309 -25.32 -23.39 10.19
N LEU A 310 -24.21 -24.10 10.44
CA LEU A 310 -24.22 -25.40 11.12
C LEU A 310 -24.83 -25.32 12.53
N ARG A 311 -24.50 -24.27 13.29
CA ARG A 311 -25.08 -24.02 14.62
C ARG A 311 -26.59 -23.82 14.55
N GLU A 312 -27.07 -23.00 13.62
CA GLU A 312 -28.50 -22.73 13.44
C GLU A 312 -29.29 -24.00 13.13
N HIS A 313 -28.81 -24.82 12.19
CA HIS A 313 -29.42 -26.11 11.86
C HIS A 313 -29.40 -27.08 13.05
N VAL A 314 -28.32 -27.11 13.83
CA VAL A 314 -28.25 -27.97 15.02
C VAL A 314 -29.24 -27.54 16.10
N ILE A 315 -29.45 -26.24 16.31
CA ILE A 315 -30.46 -25.74 17.25
C ILE A 315 -31.86 -26.19 16.80
N GLU A 316 -32.17 -26.11 15.51
CA GLU A 316 -33.45 -26.58 14.96
C GLU A 316 -33.62 -28.11 15.17
N TYR A 317 -32.59 -28.91 14.90
CA TYR A 317 -32.65 -30.35 15.11
C TYR A 317 -32.85 -30.74 16.58
N VAL A 318 -32.24 -30.01 17.52
CA VAL A 318 -32.46 -30.23 18.96
C VAL A 318 -33.92 -29.94 19.34
N ASP A 319 -34.53 -28.89 18.79
CA ASP A 319 -35.96 -28.62 19.05
C ASP A 319 -36.85 -29.73 18.47
N ILE A 320 -36.58 -30.17 17.25
CA ILE A 320 -37.28 -31.31 16.63
C ILE A 320 -37.12 -32.57 17.48
N GLU A 321 -35.93 -32.84 18.01
CA GLU A 321 -35.69 -33.99 18.90
C GLU A 321 -36.56 -33.91 20.18
N VAL A 322 -36.65 -32.72 20.79
CA VAL A 322 -37.50 -32.52 21.98
C VAL A 322 -38.97 -32.74 21.64
N GLN A 323 -39.45 -32.21 20.51
CA GLN A 323 -40.83 -32.40 20.06
C GLN A 323 -41.13 -33.88 19.76
N MET A 324 -40.24 -34.57 19.06
CA MET A 324 -40.35 -36.00 18.76
C MET A 324 -40.40 -36.82 20.05
N ASN A 325 -39.57 -36.49 21.03
CA ASN A 325 -39.57 -37.16 22.33
C ASN A 325 -40.86 -36.90 23.12
N ARG A 326 -41.48 -35.71 23.01
CA ARG A 326 -42.81 -35.43 23.59
C ARG A 326 -43.90 -36.27 22.94
N LEU A 327 -44.00 -36.24 21.61
CA LEU A 327 -44.96 -37.06 20.85
C LEU A 327 -44.82 -38.55 21.20
N ARG A 328 -43.58 -39.04 21.34
CA ARG A 328 -43.35 -40.43 21.75
C ARG A 328 -43.91 -40.74 23.14
N ARG A 329 -43.74 -39.83 24.11
CA ARG A 329 -44.31 -39.98 25.47
C ARG A 329 -45.83 -39.99 25.45
N ASP A 330 -46.45 -39.18 24.59
CA ASP A 330 -47.91 -39.15 24.46
C ASP A 330 -48.44 -40.48 23.91
N ILE A 331 -47.83 -41.01 22.84
CA ILE A 331 -48.20 -42.32 22.29
C ILE A 331 -47.95 -43.42 23.33
N GLU A 332 -46.87 -43.33 24.11
CA GLU A 332 -46.57 -44.29 25.18
C GLU A 332 -47.67 -44.32 26.23
N SER A 333 -48.13 -43.14 26.66
CA SER A 333 -49.23 -43.00 27.62
C SER A 333 -50.54 -43.58 27.08
N HIS A 334 -50.82 -43.37 25.78
CA HIS A 334 -52.01 -43.89 25.11
C HIS A 334 -51.99 -45.42 24.92
N LEU A 335 -50.82 -46.00 24.64
CA LEU A 335 -50.68 -47.46 24.56
C LEU A 335 -50.82 -48.12 25.94
N LYS A 336 -50.30 -47.48 26.98
CA LYS A 336 -50.46 -47.93 28.37
C LYS A 336 -51.92 -47.88 28.81
N SER A 337 -52.66 -46.81 28.48
CA SER A 337 -54.08 -46.69 28.86
C SER A 337 -54.99 -47.75 28.22
N ARG A 338 -54.61 -48.27 27.04
CA ARG A 338 -55.31 -49.37 26.34
C ARG A 338 -54.86 -50.77 26.76
N GLY A 339 -53.99 -50.90 27.77
CA GLY A 339 -53.48 -52.19 28.25
C GLY A 339 -52.41 -52.84 27.36
N GLN A 340 -51.96 -52.17 26.29
CA GLN A 340 -50.98 -52.69 25.33
C GLN A 340 -49.52 -52.46 25.79
N HIS A 341 -49.17 -53.06 26.93
CA HIS A 341 -47.89 -52.84 27.60
C HIS A 341 -46.67 -53.30 26.79
N GLU A 342 -46.81 -54.40 26.02
CA GLU A 342 -45.71 -54.90 25.18
C GLU A 342 -45.37 -53.92 24.06
N ALA A 343 -46.37 -53.36 23.39
CA ALA A 343 -46.18 -52.37 22.33
C ALA A 343 -45.55 -51.08 22.87
N ALA A 344 -45.99 -50.63 24.05
CA ALA A 344 -45.39 -49.48 24.74
C ALA A 344 -43.90 -49.73 25.07
N MET A 345 -43.55 -50.89 25.62
CA MET A 345 -42.16 -51.24 25.94
C MET A 345 -41.27 -51.34 24.70
N ARG A 346 -41.77 -51.92 23.59
CA ARG A 346 -41.04 -51.92 22.32
C ARG A 346 -40.79 -50.50 21.81
N MET A 347 -41.78 -49.61 21.91
CA MET A 347 -41.65 -48.22 21.49
C MET A 347 -40.64 -47.44 22.33
N ILE A 348 -40.62 -47.64 23.66
CA ILE A 348 -39.60 -47.05 24.55
C ILE A 348 -38.21 -47.50 24.13
N ARG A 349 -38.03 -48.81 23.92
CA ARG A 349 -36.72 -49.37 23.53
C ARG A 349 -36.25 -48.79 22.20
N THR A 350 -37.07 -48.86 21.15
CA THR A 350 -36.72 -48.33 19.82
C THR A 350 -36.47 -46.82 19.86
N GLY A 351 -37.30 -46.07 20.59
CA GLY A 351 -37.14 -44.63 20.76
C GLY A 351 -35.84 -44.26 21.47
N SER A 352 -35.43 -45.02 22.49
CA SER A 352 -34.17 -44.78 23.21
C SER A 352 -32.95 -44.98 22.31
N ILE A 353 -32.99 -45.94 21.37
CA ILE A 353 -31.92 -46.20 20.41
C ILE A 353 -31.87 -45.07 19.37
N GLN A 354 -33.03 -44.70 18.82
CA GLN A 354 -33.13 -43.62 17.82
C GLN A 354 -32.68 -42.26 18.36
N SER A 355 -33.09 -41.89 19.59
CA SER A 355 -32.65 -40.64 20.22
C SER A 355 -31.15 -40.63 20.48
N LYS A 356 -30.55 -41.76 20.90
CA LYS A 356 -29.08 -41.85 21.02
C LYS A 356 -28.37 -41.64 19.69
N MET A 357 -28.82 -42.30 18.62
CA MET A 357 -28.24 -42.14 17.28
C MET A 357 -28.40 -40.71 16.76
N LEU A 358 -29.56 -40.10 16.96
CA LEU A 358 -29.82 -38.72 16.56
C LEU A 358 -28.92 -37.75 17.33
N HIS A 359 -28.80 -37.93 18.64
CA HIS A 359 -27.94 -37.11 19.48
C HIS A 359 -26.46 -37.21 19.08
N GLU A 360 -25.97 -38.42 18.77
CA GLU A 360 -24.62 -38.63 18.24
C GLU A 360 -24.42 -37.91 16.89
N TYR A 361 -25.42 -37.97 16.00
CA TYR A 361 -25.37 -37.28 14.70
C TYR A 361 -25.35 -35.75 14.85
N ILE A 362 -26.20 -35.20 15.71
CA ILE A 362 -26.26 -33.76 16.01
C ILE A 362 -24.91 -33.26 16.55
N ASN A 363 -24.34 -33.98 17.53
CA ASN A 363 -23.05 -33.63 18.12
C ASN A 363 -21.88 -33.75 17.12
N ALA A 364 -21.97 -34.63 16.12
CA ALA A 364 -20.99 -34.72 15.05
C ALA A 364 -21.04 -33.53 14.10
N LEU A 365 -22.24 -32.95 13.87
CA LEU A 365 -22.46 -31.82 12.98
C LEU A 365 -21.91 -30.51 13.56
N TYR A 366 -22.31 -30.16 14.78
CA TYR A 366 -21.81 -29.01 15.53
C TYR A 366 -21.73 -29.31 17.04
N PRO A 367 -20.56 -29.21 17.68
CA PRO A 367 -20.40 -29.54 19.09
C PRO A 367 -20.84 -28.37 20.00
N LEU A 368 -22.12 -28.33 20.37
CA LEU A 368 -22.70 -27.34 21.28
C LEU A 368 -21.96 -27.22 22.63
N GLU A 369 -21.34 -28.31 23.08
CA GLU A 369 -20.53 -28.35 24.30
C GLU A 369 -19.31 -27.40 24.27
N ILE A 370 -18.80 -27.02 23.09
CA ILE A 370 -17.67 -26.08 22.99
C ILE A 370 -18.09 -24.69 23.47
N GLU A 371 -19.33 -24.28 23.23
CA GLU A 371 -19.83 -22.98 23.68
C GLU A 371 -19.92 -22.92 25.21
N THR A 372 -20.38 -24.00 25.84
CA THR A 372 -20.69 -24.05 27.28
C THR A 372 -19.49 -24.46 28.15
N HIS A 373 -18.75 -25.50 27.75
CA HIS A 373 -17.69 -26.12 28.56
C HIS A 373 -16.29 -25.94 27.96
N GLY A 374 -16.21 -25.46 26.72
CA GLY A 374 -14.96 -25.18 26.02
C GLY A 374 -14.30 -26.38 25.37
N LEU A 375 -13.33 -26.09 24.49
CA LEU A 375 -12.66 -27.08 23.64
C LEU A 375 -12.06 -28.29 24.39
N TYR A 376 -11.47 -28.07 25.57
CA TYR A 376 -10.80 -29.13 26.32
C TYR A 376 -11.76 -30.15 26.93
N HIS A 377 -13.00 -29.73 27.22
CA HIS A 377 -14.05 -30.66 27.64
C HIS A 377 -14.38 -31.61 26.48
N VAL A 378 -14.59 -31.05 25.28
CA VAL A 378 -14.95 -31.82 24.09
C VAL A 378 -13.85 -32.79 23.66
N PHE A 379 -12.57 -32.43 23.78
CA PHE A 379 -11.47 -33.39 23.51
C PHE A 379 -11.40 -34.58 24.47
N ARG A 380 -12.05 -34.49 25.64
CA ARG A 380 -12.16 -35.59 26.60
C ARG A 380 -13.48 -36.36 26.46
N SER A 381 -14.44 -35.84 25.69
CA SER A 381 -15.74 -36.45 25.57
C SER A 381 -15.67 -37.71 24.69
N PRO A 382 -16.48 -38.75 24.99
CA PRO A 382 -16.54 -39.95 24.17
C PRO A 382 -17.10 -39.67 22.77
N GLY A 383 -17.93 -38.63 22.60
CA GLY A 383 -18.47 -38.21 21.31
C GLY A 383 -17.38 -37.81 20.31
N PHE A 384 -16.32 -37.15 20.77
CA PHE A 384 -15.21 -36.79 19.91
C PHE A 384 -14.42 -38.01 19.42
N ALA A 385 -14.15 -38.97 20.30
CA ALA A 385 -13.51 -40.24 19.95
C ALA A 385 -14.36 -41.06 18.96
N SER A 386 -15.69 -41.09 19.17
CA SER A 386 -16.64 -41.73 18.26
C SER A 386 -16.59 -41.10 16.85
N SER A 387 -16.63 -39.77 16.77
CA SER A 387 -16.58 -39.04 15.48
C SER A 387 -15.30 -39.28 14.69
N SER A 388 -14.19 -39.58 15.38
CA SER A 388 -12.87 -39.82 14.76
C SER A 388 -12.57 -41.32 14.57
N HIS A 389 -13.52 -42.20 14.89
CA HIS A 389 -13.40 -43.67 14.82
C HIS A 389 -12.11 -44.25 15.44
N THR A 390 -11.52 -43.57 16.44
CA THR A 390 -10.23 -43.96 17.03
C THR A 390 -10.20 -43.66 18.53
N GLU A 391 -9.37 -44.40 19.29
CA GLU A 391 -9.18 -44.12 20.72
C GLU A 391 -8.35 -42.82 20.88
N ILE A 392 -8.91 -41.82 21.55
CA ILE A 392 -8.26 -40.52 21.75
C ILE A 392 -7.80 -40.40 23.20
N HIS A 393 -6.50 -40.21 23.39
CA HIS A 393 -5.90 -39.94 24.70
C HIS A 393 -5.42 -38.48 24.78
N PRO A 394 -6.17 -37.58 25.45
CA PRO A 394 -5.73 -36.22 25.71
C PRO A 394 -4.71 -36.23 26.86
N VAL A 395 -3.42 -36.26 26.54
CA VAL A 395 -2.33 -36.45 27.54
C VAL A 395 -1.89 -35.14 28.18
N MET A 396 -1.89 -34.03 27.45
CA MET A 396 -1.45 -32.72 27.98
C MET A 396 -2.27 -31.58 27.37
N LEU A 397 -3.30 -31.14 28.10
CA LEU A 397 -4.07 -29.94 27.80
C LEU A 397 -3.68 -28.86 28.81
N ARG A 398 -2.95 -27.83 28.37
CA ARG A 398 -2.43 -26.76 29.25
C ARG A 398 -3.02 -25.40 28.89
N GLY A 399 -3.43 -24.65 29.91
CA GLY A 399 -4.05 -23.32 29.77
C GLY A 399 -5.58 -23.38 29.75
N ASN A 400 -6.23 -22.22 29.65
CA ASN A 400 -7.70 -22.13 29.62
C ASN A 400 -8.19 -21.79 28.20
N PRO A 401 -8.90 -22.71 27.51
CA PRO A 401 -9.42 -22.47 26.17
C PRO A 401 -10.53 -21.42 26.13
N MET A 402 -11.23 -21.17 27.24
CA MET A 402 -12.32 -20.17 27.31
C MET A 402 -11.83 -18.73 27.22
N GLN A 403 -10.51 -18.50 27.28
CA GLN A 403 -9.93 -17.19 26.99
C GLN A 403 -9.92 -16.88 25.48
N LEU A 404 -10.08 -17.89 24.64
CA LEU A 404 -10.11 -17.78 23.18
C LEU A 404 -11.56 -17.60 22.71
N SER A 405 -11.75 -16.92 21.58
CA SER A 405 -13.07 -16.81 20.96
C SER A 405 -13.65 -18.19 20.61
N VAL A 406 -14.98 -18.30 20.65
CA VAL A 406 -15.68 -19.55 20.26
C VAL A 406 -15.33 -19.94 18.82
N GLY A 407 -15.27 -18.96 17.91
CA GLY A 407 -14.87 -19.19 16.53
C GLY A 407 -13.47 -19.79 16.40
N LEU A 408 -12.50 -19.34 17.20
CA LEU A 408 -11.16 -19.92 17.20
C LEU A 408 -11.15 -21.34 17.80
N GLN A 409 -11.94 -21.58 18.85
CA GLN A 409 -12.07 -22.91 19.44
C GLN A 409 -12.67 -23.93 18.45
N LEU A 410 -13.73 -23.54 17.72
CA LEU A 410 -14.33 -24.34 16.65
C LEU A 410 -13.34 -24.59 15.51
N ALA A 411 -12.61 -23.56 15.08
CA ALA A 411 -11.58 -23.70 14.05
C ALA A 411 -10.51 -24.73 14.46
N VAL A 412 -10.11 -24.74 15.73
CA VAL A 412 -9.12 -25.68 16.27
C VAL A 412 -9.70 -27.09 16.39
N TYR A 413 -10.97 -27.22 16.77
CA TYR A 413 -11.70 -28.49 16.76
C TYR A 413 -11.70 -29.10 15.35
N ARG A 414 -12.14 -28.35 14.33
CA ARG A 414 -12.14 -28.81 12.92
C ARG A 414 -10.73 -29.12 12.41
N CYS A 415 -9.74 -28.28 12.73
CA CYS A 415 -8.35 -28.53 12.35
C CYS A 415 -7.81 -29.81 13.00
N THR A 416 -8.23 -30.13 14.24
CA THR A 416 -7.83 -31.35 14.95
C THR A 416 -8.48 -32.58 14.31
N GLN A 417 -9.78 -32.54 14.00
CA GLN A 417 -10.47 -33.60 13.27
C GLN A 417 -9.80 -33.86 11.91
N GLN A 418 -9.54 -32.80 11.14
CA GLN A 418 -8.88 -32.91 9.84
C GLN A 418 -7.43 -33.43 9.97
N ALA A 419 -6.71 -33.01 11.02
CA ALA A 419 -5.36 -33.50 11.26
C ALA A 419 -5.33 -34.98 11.64
N ILE A 420 -6.32 -35.49 12.39
CA ILE A 420 -6.48 -36.93 12.65
C ILE A 420 -6.75 -37.67 11.32
N ALA A 421 -7.62 -37.14 10.47
CA ALA A 421 -7.90 -37.72 9.14
C ALA A 421 -6.69 -37.69 8.19
N CYS A 422 -5.74 -36.77 8.38
CA CYS A 422 -4.49 -36.71 7.62
C CYS A 422 -3.44 -37.73 8.08
N LEU A 423 -3.56 -38.26 9.29
CA LEU A 423 -2.66 -39.26 9.84
C LEU A 423 -3.03 -40.66 9.31
N PRO A 424 -2.05 -41.58 9.19
CA PRO A 424 -2.36 -42.97 8.86
C PRO A 424 -3.27 -43.57 9.93
N PRO A 425 -4.16 -44.52 9.57
CA PRO A 425 -5.09 -45.14 10.50
C PRO A 425 -4.31 -45.79 11.64
N ALA A 426 -4.52 -45.29 12.86
CA ALA A 426 -3.92 -45.77 14.09
C ALA A 426 -5.04 -46.14 15.09
N ARG A 427 -4.82 -47.18 15.90
CA ARG A 427 -5.77 -47.53 16.97
C ARG A 427 -5.90 -46.43 18.02
N ARG A 428 -4.80 -45.71 18.29
CA ARG A 428 -4.70 -44.68 19.32
C ARG A 428 -4.09 -43.40 18.79
N HIS A 429 -4.75 -42.27 19.06
CA HIS A 429 -4.26 -40.93 18.81
C HIS A 429 -4.07 -40.17 20.13
N THR A 430 -2.89 -39.57 20.30
CA THR A 430 -2.59 -38.71 21.45
C THR A 430 -2.65 -37.25 21.06
N ILE A 431 -3.40 -36.44 21.82
CA ILE A 431 -3.53 -35.01 21.60
C ILE A 431 -2.83 -34.25 22.72
N LYS A 432 -1.96 -33.31 22.33
CA LYS A 432 -1.35 -32.32 23.23
C LYS A 432 -1.75 -30.93 22.76
N ALA A 433 -2.36 -30.14 23.63
CA ALA A 433 -2.75 -28.77 23.32
C ALA A 433 -2.25 -27.80 24.39
N ARG A 434 -1.80 -26.62 23.96
CA ARG A 434 -1.36 -25.55 24.86
C ARG A 434 -1.93 -24.22 24.41
N VAL A 435 -2.72 -23.58 25.26
CA VAL A 435 -3.15 -22.19 25.09
C VAL A 435 -2.07 -21.26 25.65
N GLY A 436 -1.82 -20.16 24.95
CA GLY A 436 -0.86 -19.14 25.37
C GLY A 436 -1.23 -17.75 24.86
N LYS A 437 -0.61 -16.74 25.48
CA LYS A 437 -0.69 -15.33 25.08
C LYS A 437 0.72 -14.82 24.81
N LEU A 438 0.92 -14.13 23.70
CA LEU A 438 2.20 -13.55 23.32
C LEU A 438 1.97 -12.23 22.58
N ARG A 439 2.53 -11.12 23.08
CA ARG A 439 2.57 -9.80 22.41
C ARG A 439 1.21 -9.34 21.84
N GLY A 440 0.13 -9.44 22.63
CA GLY A 440 -1.21 -9.03 22.19
C GLY A 440 -1.91 -10.01 21.25
N LEU A 441 -1.34 -11.20 21.04
CA LEU A 441 -2.00 -12.34 20.39
C LEU A 441 -2.31 -13.40 21.45
N GLN A 442 -3.48 -14.02 21.32
CA GLN A 442 -3.83 -15.24 22.05
C GLN A 442 -4.02 -16.38 21.06
N GLY A 443 -3.60 -17.58 21.43
CA GLY A 443 -3.63 -18.69 20.50
C GLY A 443 -3.47 -20.04 21.16
N ILE A 444 -3.58 -21.07 20.36
CA ILE A 444 -3.44 -22.46 20.79
C ILE A 444 -2.55 -23.24 19.84
N ALA A 445 -1.60 -23.96 20.41
CA ALA A 445 -0.76 -24.92 19.70
C ALA A 445 -1.29 -26.33 19.98
N VAL A 446 -1.51 -27.12 18.93
CA VAL A 446 -1.98 -28.50 19.02
C VAL A 446 -0.98 -29.42 18.31
N CYS A 447 -0.61 -30.50 18.98
CA CYS A 447 0.26 -31.56 18.47
C CYS A 447 -0.48 -32.89 18.60
N ILE A 448 -0.58 -33.62 17.49
CA ILE A 448 -1.28 -34.90 17.40
C ILE A 448 -0.28 -35.97 16.99
N TYR A 449 -0.35 -37.11 17.68
CA TYR A 449 0.51 -38.27 17.47
C TYR A 449 -0.36 -39.50 17.23
N GLY A 450 -0.07 -40.27 16.19
CA GLY A 450 -0.64 -41.61 16.00
C GLY A 450 0.30 -42.69 16.54
N ASP A 451 -0.23 -43.64 17.29
CA ASP A 451 0.54 -44.77 17.81
C ASP A 451 0.83 -45.80 16.71
N LYS A 452 2.08 -46.29 16.64
CA LYS A 452 2.66 -47.15 15.60
C LYS A 452 2.18 -46.82 14.17
N PRO A 453 2.82 -45.86 13.46
CA PRO A 453 2.51 -45.66 12.05
C PRO A 453 2.86 -46.97 11.32
N GLN A 454 1.86 -47.64 10.72
CA GLN A 454 2.19 -48.57 9.65
C GLN A 454 3.01 -47.77 8.65
N ILE A 455 4.26 -48.19 8.39
CA ILE A 455 5.19 -47.50 7.49
C ILE A 455 4.64 -47.70 6.07
N LYS A 456 3.63 -46.91 5.72
CA LYS A 456 3.14 -46.74 4.37
C LYS A 456 3.51 -45.33 3.92
N PRO A 457 4.03 -45.16 2.70
CA PRO A 457 4.28 -43.84 2.15
C PRO A 457 2.98 -43.02 2.20
N ALA A 458 3.09 -41.73 2.52
CA ALA A 458 1.93 -40.84 2.55
C ALA A 458 1.26 -40.87 1.17
N SER A 459 -0.02 -41.26 1.13
CA SER A 459 -0.78 -41.26 -0.12
C SER A 459 -0.90 -39.83 -0.66
N ARG A 460 -1.08 -39.68 -1.97
CA ARG A 460 -1.34 -38.38 -2.62
C ARG A 460 -2.49 -37.64 -1.94
N THR A 461 -3.57 -38.36 -1.62
CA THR A 461 -4.73 -37.84 -0.87
C THR A 461 -4.36 -37.32 0.52
N ALA A 462 -3.47 -38.01 1.25
CA ALA A 462 -2.99 -37.52 2.54
C ALA A 462 -2.16 -36.23 2.39
N LEU A 463 -1.42 -36.08 1.29
CA LEU A 463 -0.67 -34.85 1.00
C LEU A 463 -1.61 -33.69 0.68
N GLU A 464 -2.62 -33.92 -0.16
CA GLU A 464 -3.67 -32.96 -0.52
C GLU A 464 -4.46 -32.51 0.73
N ASN A 465 -4.86 -33.45 1.59
CA ASN A 465 -5.55 -33.14 2.85
C ASN A 465 -4.66 -32.33 3.80
N THR A 466 -3.34 -32.61 3.86
CA THR A 466 -2.42 -31.77 4.66
C THR A 466 -2.23 -30.38 4.08
N ALA A 467 -2.29 -30.23 2.75
CA ALA A 467 -2.25 -28.92 2.11
C ALA A 467 -3.53 -28.12 2.44
N GLU A 468 -4.70 -28.76 2.39
CA GLU A 468 -5.97 -28.14 2.80
C GLU A 468 -5.94 -27.72 4.28
N LEU A 469 -5.47 -28.60 5.18
CA LEU A 469 -5.28 -28.26 6.60
C LEU A 469 -4.34 -27.06 6.75
N SER A 470 -3.24 -27.03 6.02
CA SER A 470 -2.29 -25.91 6.09
C SER A 470 -2.89 -24.59 5.60
N SER A 471 -3.74 -24.64 4.58
CA SER A 471 -4.49 -23.49 4.05
C SER A 471 -5.49 -22.97 5.08
N ARG A 472 -6.28 -23.87 5.68
CA ARG A 472 -7.22 -23.53 6.75
C ARG A 472 -6.52 -22.96 7.98
N VAL A 473 -5.37 -23.49 8.39
CA VAL A 473 -4.60 -22.94 9.52
C VAL A 473 -4.03 -21.55 9.18
N ARG A 474 -3.62 -21.32 7.94
CA ARG A 474 -3.14 -19.99 7.49
C ARG A 474 -4.22 -18.92 7.51
N SER A 475 -5.48 -19.25 7.20
CA SER A 475 -6.57 -18.25 7.22
C SER A 475 -6.80 -17.67 8.63
N TYR A 476 -6.45 -18.43 9.66
CA TYR A 476 -6.46 -17.97 11.05
C TYR A 476 -5.07 -17.47 11.54
N GLY A 477 -4.18 -17.05 10.64
CA GLY A 477 -2.86 -16.50 10.98
C GLY A 477 -1.88 -17.52 11.57
N GLY A 478 -2.19 -18.81 11.41
CA GLY A 478 -1.47 -19.92 11.99
C GLY A 478 -0.39 -20.54 11.11
N THR A 479 0.32 -21.54 11.65
CA THR A 479 1.23 -22.39 10.87
C THR A 479 0.99 -23.86 11.15
N CYS A 480 1.10 -24.70 10.13
CA CYS A 480 0.99 -26.15 10.23
C CYS A 480 2.31 -26.79 9.79
N ARG A 481 2.78 -27.80 10.53
CA ARG A 481 3.99 -28.57 10.22
C ARG A 481 3.74 -30.05 10.44
N ARG A 482 4.06 -30.86 9.42
CA ARG A 482 4.16 -32.32 9.54
C ARG A 482 5.62 -32.68 9.84
N HIS A 483 5.86 -33.38 10.95
CA HIS A 483 7.22 -33.75 11.35
C HIS A 483 7.60 -35.12 10.77
N HIS A 484 6.72 -36.11 10.95
CA HIS A 484 6.90 -37.49 10.49
C HIS A 484 5.56 -38.06 9.99
N THR A 485 5.56 -39.28 9.46
CA THR A 485 4.34 -39.97 8.98
C THR A 485 3.22 -40.00 10.03
N GLY A 486 3.56 -40.12 11.32
CA GLY A 486 2.63 -40.18 12.45
C GLY A 486 2.50 -38.92 13.32
N LYS A 487 3.01 -37.75 12.92
CA LYS A 487 2.95 -36.53 13.76
C LYS A 487 2.68 -35.25 12.97
N ILE A 488 1.62 -34.55 13.35
CA ILE A 488 1.24 -33.22 12.84
C ILE A 488 1.13 -32.24 14.00
N SER A 489 1.68 -31.04 13.83
CA SER A 489 1.54 -29.93 14.78
C SER A 489 1.06 -28.69 14.06
N PHE A 490 0.08 -27.99 14.62
CA PHE A 490 -0.38 -26.72 14.09
C PHE A 490 -0.61 -25.71 15.22
N PHE A 491 -0.53 -24.44 14.86
CA PHE A 491 -0.75 -23.31 15.75
C PHE A 491 -1.73 -22.35 15.11
N VAL A 492 -2.66 -21.83 15.90
CA VAL A 492 -3.67 -20.87 15.44
C VAL A 492 -3.74 -19.71 16.44
N SER A 493 -3.93 -18.48 15.95
CA SER A 493 -3.92 -17.29 16.80
C SER A 493 -4.98 -16.25 16.41
N GLU A 494 -5.34 -15.41 17.37
CA GLU A 494 -6.19 -14.26 17.20
C GLU A 494 -5.68 -13.08 18.03
N PRO A 495 -6.09 -11.83 17.70
CA PRO A 495 -5.80 -10.68 18.56
C PRO A 495 -6.46 -10.84 19.93
N THR A 496 -5.75 -10.43 20.99
CA THR A 496 -6.31 -10.45 22.36
C THR A 496 -7.53 -9.55 22.45
N GLY A 497 -8.62 -10.07 23.04
CA GLY A 497 -9.87 -9.31 23.20
C GLY A 497 -10.77 -9.31 21.97
N THR A 498 -10.49 -10.17 20.98
CA THR A 498 -11.42 -10.40 19.85
C THR A 498 -12.77 -10.84 20.41
N ARG A 499 -13.79 -9.97 20.33
CA ARG A 499 -15.16 -10.33 20.68
C ARG A 499 -15.63 -11.38 19.69
N SER A 500 -16.01 -12.54 20.21
CA SER A 500 -16.65 -13.59 19.43
C SER A 500 -17.91 -13.02 18.76
N ILE A 501 -18.08 -13.30 17.47
CA ILE A 501 -19.32 -12.96 16.77
C ILE A 501 -20.47 -13.88 17.25
N PHE A 502 -20.12 -15.05 17.79
CA PHE A 502 -21.02 -15.85 18.62
C PHE A 502 -21.08 -15.18 20.00
N ARG A 503 -22.13 -14.40 20.26
CA ARG A 503 -22.37 -13.80 21.58
C ARG A 503 -22.68 -14.94 22.55
N TYR A 504 -21.97 -14.99 23.68
CA TYR A 504 -22.28 -15.87 24.81
C TYR A 504 -23.66 -15.58 25.43
N ASP A 505 -24.20 -14.39 25.18
CA ASP A 505 -25.38 -13.85 25.87
C ASP A 505 -26.72 -14.06 25.13
N GLU A 506 -26.74 -14.78 24.00
CA GLU A 506 -28.02 -15.29 23.51
C GLU A 506 -28.28 -16.64 24.17
N PRO A 507 -29.25 -16.73 25.11
CA PRO A 507 -29.49 -17.95 25.84
C PRO A 507 -29.91 -19.04 24.83
N ALA A 508 -29.00 -19.99 24.61
CA ALA A 508 -29.36 -21.28 24.07
C ALA A 508 -30.31 -21.91 25.09
N VAL A 509 -31.62 -21.81 24.82
CA VAL A 509 -32.68 -22.36 25.67
C VAL A 509 -32.79 -21.63 27.01
N THR A 510 -33.53 -20.51 27.03
CA THR A 510 -34.35 -20.26 28.21
C THR A 510 -35.27 -21.46 28.34
N THR A 511 -35.14 -22.19 29.43
CA THR A 511 -36.20 -23.05 29.97
C THR A 511 -37.49 -22.25 29.93
N ARG A 512 -38.30 -22.42 28.86
CA ARG A 512 -39.71 -22.07 28.91
C ARG A 512 -40.26 -22.91 30.05
N GLU A 513 -40.62 -22.20 31.09
CA GLU A 513 -41.14 -22.70 32.35
C GLU A 513 -42.20 -23.78 32.08
N CYS A 514 -42.18 -24.79 32.95
CA CYS A 514 -43.32 -25.67 33.12
C CYS A 514 -44.57 -24.82 33.38
N LEU A 515 -45.52 -24.88 32.46
CA LEU A 515 -46.95 -24.85 32.73
C LEU A 515 -47.61 -25.91 31.84
#